data_AF-A0A1D2M186-F1
#
_entry.id   AF-A0A1D2M186-F1
#
_cell.length_a   1.000
_cell.length_b   1.000
_cell.length_c   1.000
_cell.angle_alpha   90.00
_cell.angle_beta   90.00
_cell.angle_gamma   90.00
#
_symmetry.space_group_name_H-M   'P 1'
#
loop_
_entity.id
_entity.type
_entity.pdbx_description
1 polymer ?
#
loop_
_entity_poly.entity_id
_entity_poly.type
_entity_poly.pdbx_seq_one_letter_code
_entity_poly.pdbx_strand_id
1 'polypeptide(L)'
;MEFRPEGVYFPTVHLRKTSRPNHLPVAFYGAFYGNPKLCVVTTLKEYINRTQFLRGSTRLVISYVKPHKPVTPSTISRWICNVIHAAGVPLSYGAHSSRSAATTAAKFCTHMYI
;
A
#
# COMPACT_ATOMS: atom_id res chain seq x y z
N MET A 1 11.48 -0.08 -7.61
CA MET A 1 10.83 -1.14 -6.80
C MET A 1 11.48 -2.45 -7.19
N GLU A 2 11.88 -3.24 -6.22
CA GLU A 2 12.66 -4.46 -6.44
C GLU A 2 12.06 -5.60 -5.63
N PHE A 3 11.75 -6.73 -6.29
CA PHE A 3 11.26 -7.92 -5.62
C PHE A 3 12.43 -8.84 -5.27
N ARG A 4 12.41 -9.38 -4.06
CA ARG A 4 13.35 -10.39 -3.56
C ARG A 4 12.57 -11.52 -2.86
N PRO A 5 13.18 -12.68 -2.57
CA PRO A 5 12.48 -13.78 -1.89
C PRO A 5 11.83 -13.35 -0.57
N GLU A 6 12.52 -12.51 0.20
CA GLU A 6 12.10 -11.99 1.51
C GLU A 6 11.01 -10.93 1.45
N GLY A 7 10.79 -10.26 0.31
CA GLY A 7 9.92 -9.11 0.26
C GLY A 7 10.06 -8.23 -0.97
N VAL A 8 9.61 -6.98 -0.82
CA VAL A 8 9.73 -5.95 -1.85
C VAL A 8 10.32 -4.67 -1.27
N TYR A 9 11.24 -4.07 -2.02
CA TYR A 9 11.95 -2.85 -1.68
C TYR A 9 11.46 -1.69 -2.55
N PHE A 10 11.20 -0.56 -1.90
CA PHE A 10 10.85 0.71 -2.52
C PHE A 10 11.97 1.73 -2.23
N PRO A 11 13.00 1.80 -3.09
CA PRO A 11 14.03 2.82 -2.97
C PRO A 11 13.42 4.20 -3.20
N THR A 12 13.74 5.15 -2.32
CA THR A 12 13.32 6.54 -2.52
C THR A 12 14.32 7.21 -3.45
N VAL A 13 13.83 7.74 -4.57
CA VAL A 13 14.66 8.43 -5.59
C VAL A 13 15.06 9.86 -5.20
N HIS A 14 14.44 10.45 -4.18
CA HIS A 14 14.72 11.82 -3.74
C HIS A 14 14.78 11.92 -2.22
N LEU A 15 15.66 12.80 -1.72
CA LEU A 15 15.74 13.16 -0.31
C LEU A 15 14.44 13.85 0.13
N ARG A 16 13.88 13.43 1.26
CA ARG A 16 12.75 14.11 1.89
C ARG A 16 13.30 15.26 2.73
N LYS A 17 12.48 16.26 3.03
CA LYS A 17 12.88 17.37 3.93
C LYS A 17 13.45 16.89 5.28
N THR A 18 13.06 15.69 5.72
CA THR A 18 13.49 15.08 6.98
C THR A 18 14.52 13.96 6.81
N SER A 19 15.01 13.67 5.59
CA SER A 19 16.06 12.68 5.42
C SER A 19 17.41 13.25 5.84
N ARG A 20 18.21 12.43 6.55
CA ARG A 20 19.61 12.76 6.84
C ARG A 20 20.38 12.94 5.52
N PRO A 21 21.38 13.85 5.47
CA PRO A 21 22.28 13.94 4.33
C PRO A 21 22.86 12.57 3.98
N ASN A 22 22.90 12.23 2.69
CA ASN A 22 23.43 10.96 2.16
C ASN A 22 22.71 9.68 2.62
N HIS A 23 21.50 9.77 3.17
CA HIS A 23 20.69 8.59 3.52
C HIS A 23 19.36 8.60 2.75
N LEU A 24 19.29 7.82 1.67
CA LEU A 24 18.04 7.56 0.97
C LEU A 24 17.26 6.47 1.73
N PRO A 25 16.12 6.79 2.35
CA PRO A 25 15.33 5.77 3.01
C PRO A 25 14.83 4.76 1.98
N VAL A 26 14.90 3.48 2.32
CA VAL A 26 14.28 2.39 1.54
C VAL A 26 13.13 1.85 2.37
N ALA A 27 11.92 1.83 1.79
CA ALA A 27 10.80 1.15 2.43
C ALA A 27 10.82 -0.33 2.04
N PHE A 28 10.80 -1.21 3.03
CA PHE A 28 10.74 -2.65 2.86
C PHE A 28 9.40 -3.20 3.33
N TYR A 29 8.82 -4.11 2.55
CA TYR A 29 7.64 -4.87 2.93
C TYR A 29 7.92 -6.36 2.78
N GLY A 30 7.86 -7.07 3.91
CA GLY A 30 8.12 -8.51 3.96
C GLY A 30 7.07 -9.31 3.22
N ALA A 31 7.50 -10.39 2.58
CA ALA A 31 6.59 -11.38 2.03
C ALA A 31 5.90 -12.15 3.16
N PHE A 32 4.61 -12.42 2.99
CA PHE A 32 3.83 -13.24 3.92
C PHE A 32 3.18 -14.39 3.17
N TYR A 33 3.98 -15.38 2.77
CA TYR A 33 3.52 -16.49 1.95
C TYR A 33 2.52 -17.42 2.66
N GLY A 34 2.45 -17.39 4.00
CA GLY A 34 1.49 -18.15 4.79
C GLY A 34 0.03 -17.78 4.51
N ASN A 35 -0.24 -16.55 4.03
CA ASN A 35 -1.55 -16.17 3.51
C ASN A 35 -1.41 -15.20 2.32
N PRO A 36 -1.51 -15.70 1.08
CA PRO A 36 -1.39 -14.89 -0.12
C PRO A 36 -2.34 -13.69 -0.19
N LYS A 37 -3.52 -13.77 0.45
CA LYS A 37 -4.51 -12.67 0.49
C LYS A 37 -4.04 -11.48 1.34
N LEU A 38 -3.11 -11.70 2.26
CA LEU A 38 -2.51 -10.66 3.11
C LEU A 38 -1.08 -10.29 2.65
N CYS A 39 -0.54 -11.00 1.66
CA CYS A 39 0.82 -10.81 1.19
C CYS A 39 0.91 -9.63 0.22
N VAL A 40 1.62 -8.57 0.63
CA VAL A 40 1.92 -7.41 -0.23
C VAL A 40 2.68 -7.84 -1.49
N VAL A 41 3.66 -8.73 -1.38
CA VAL A 41 4.47 -9.18 -2.54
C VAL A 41 3.59 -9.87 -3.59
N THR A 42 2.76 -10.82 -3.17
CA THR A 42 1.84 -11.52 -4.07
C THR A 42 0.85 -10.56 -4.71
N THR A 43 0.28 -9.66 -3.91
CA THR A 43 -0.68 -8.66 -4.38
C THR A 43 -0.08 -7.72 -5.42
N LEU A 44 1.14 -7.23 -5.18
CA LEU A 44 1.84 -6.33 -6.11
C LEU A 44 2.22 -7.02 -7.41
N LYS A 45 2.75 -8.25 -7.35
CA LYS A 45 3.08 -9.03 -8.55
C LYS A 45 1.85 -9.24 -9.42
N GLU A 46 0.74 -9.65 -8.81
CA GLU A 46 -0.52 -9.87 -9.52
C GLU A 46 -1.08 -8.57 -10.11
N TYR A 47 -1.05 -7.47 -9.34
CA TYR A 47 -1.50 -6.17 -9.83
C TYR A 47 -0.70 -5.71 -11.06
N ILE A 48 0.63 -5.82 -11.02
CA ILE A 48 1.50 -5.46 -12.16
C ILE A 48 1.19 -6.33 -13.37
N ASN A 49 1.09 -7.65 -13.17
CA ASN A 49 0.77 -8.60 -14.25
C ASN A 49 -0.55 -8.25 -14.95
N ARG A 50 -1.62 -7.93 -14.19
CA ARG A 50 -2.92 -7.55 -14.75
C ARG A 50 -2.92 -6.22 -15.49
N THR A 51 -2.04 -5.30 -15.08
CA THR A 51 -2.05 -3.92 -15.57
C THR A 51 -0.95 -3.64 -16.59
N GLN A 52 -0.02 -4.58 -16.84
CA GLN A 52 1.15 -4.38 -17.69
C GLN A 52 0.81 -3.81 -19.08
N PHE A 53 -0.24 -4.32 -19.73
CA PHE A 53 -0.67 -3.91 -21.06
C PHE A 53 -1.41 -2.56 -21.09
N LEU A 54 -1.87 -2.08 -19.94
CA LEU A 54 -2.61 -0.82 -19.81
C LEU A 54 -1.70 0.36 -19.43
N ARG A 55 -0.45 0.08 -19.04
CA ARG A 55 0.45 1.06 -18.45
C ARG A 55 1.17 1.86 -19.53
N GLY A 56 0.96 3.17 -19.51
CA GLY A 56 1.81 4.17 -20.16
C GLY A 56 2.72 4.94 -19.19
N SER A 57 2.90 4.45 -17.96
CA SER A 57 3.63 5.17 -16.90
C SER A 57 4.42 4.23 -15.99
N THR A 58 5.51 4.75 -15.44
CA THR A 58 6.35 4.11 -14.41
C THR A 58 5.75 4.18 -13.01
N ARG A 59 4.66 4.92 -12.80
CA ARG A 59 3.98 4.96 -11.49
C ARG A 59 3.30 3.62 -11.20
N LEU A 60 3.42 3.18 -9.95
CA LEU A 60 2.85 1.90 -9.51
C LEU A 60 1.33 1.87 -9.71
N VAL A 61 0.60 2.84 -9.17
CA VAL A 61 -0.87 2.84 -9.23
C VAL A 61 -1.37 3.67 -10.41
N ILE A 62 -2.22 3.07 -11.23
CA ILE A 62 -2.87 3.68 -12.38
C ILE A 62 -4.40 3.67 -12.22
N SER A 63 -5.07 4.57 -12.92
CA SER A 63 -6.54 4.64 -12.96
C SER A 63 -7.11 3.39 -13.65
N TYR A 64 -8.20 2.86 -13.11
CA TYR A 64 -8.97 1.81 -13.77
C TYR A 64 -9.85 2.36 -14.91
N VAL A 65 -10.05 3.68 -14.97
CA VAL A 65 -10.78 4.37 -16.05
C VAL A 65 -9.82 4.84 -17.13
N LYS A 66 -10.19 4.65 -18.41
CA LYS A 66 -9.45 5.20 -19.55
C LYS A 66 -9.33 6.73 -19.42
N PRO A 67 -8.16 7.34 -19.73
CA PRO A 67 -6.98 6.75 -20.38
C PRO A 67 -5.92 6.14 -19.43
N HIS A 68 -6.30 5.42 -18.35
CA HIS A 68 -5.40 4.65 -17.46
C HIS A 68 -4.17 5.43 -16.94
N LYS A 69 -4.36 6.72 -16.70
CA LYS A 69 -3.30 7.62 -16.23
C LYS A 69 -2.88 7.28 -14.79
N PRO A 70 -1.67 7.66 -14.37
CA PRO A 70 -1.27 7.58 -12.97
C PRO A 70 -2.26 8.31 -12.07
N VAL A 71 -2.63 7.69 -10.96
CA VAL A 71 -3.51 8.33 -9.99
C VAL A 71 -2.75 9.32 -9.11
N THR A 72 -3.46 10.32 -8.62
CA THR A 72 -2.92 11.29 -7.66
C THR A 72 -2.90 10.71 -6.25
N PRO A 73 -2.06 11.24 -5.34
CA PRO A 73 -2.11 10.90 -3.92
C PRO A 73 -3.50 11.12 -3.28
N SER A 74 -4.23 12.15 -3.72
CA SER A 74 -5.60 12.42 -3.24
C SER A 74 -6.59 11.32 -3.62
N THR A 75 -6.45 10.74 -4.81
CA THR A 75 -7.28 9.61 -5.26
C THR A 75 -6.99 8.37 -4.42
N ILE A 76 -5.71 8.07 -4.19
CA ILE A 76 -5.29 6.95 -3.32
C ILE A 76 -5.82 7.15 -1.90
N SER A 77 -5.71 8.36 -1.35
CA SER A 77 -6.23 8.71 -0.03
C SER A 77 -7.74 8.40 0.08
N ARG A 78 -8.53 8.84 -0.92
CA ARG A 78 -9.97 8.54 -0.97
C ARG A 78 -10.25 7.04 -1.03
N TRP A 79 -9.53 6.28 -1.85
CA TRP A 79 -9.69 4.82 -1.91
C TRP A 79 -9.38 4.14 -0.58
N ILE A 80 -8.32 4.57 0.11
CA ILE A 80 -7.97 4.05 1.44
C ILE A 80 -9.11 4.33 2.43
N CYS A 81 -9.64 5.56 2.48
CA CYS A 81 -10.78 5.89 3.33
C CYS A 81 -11.99 4.99 3.02
N ASN A 82 -12.34 4.85 1.74
CA ASN A 82 -13.48 4.04 1.33
C ASN A 82 -13.31 2.57 1.74
N VAL A 83 -12.11 2.00 1.62
CA VAL A 83 -11.82 0.62 2.05
C VAL A 83 -11.92 0.47 3.57
N ILE A 84 -11.39 1.43 4.32
CA ILE A 84 -11.49 1.45 5.79
C ILE A 84 -12.96 1.49 6.23
N HIS A 85 -13.76 2.36 5.61
CA HIS A 85 -15.18 2.50 5.93
C HIS A 85 -15.98 1.26 5.52
N ALA A 86 -15.70 0.69 4.35
CA ALA A 86 -16.32 -0.56 3.89
C ALA A 86 -15.97 -1.76 4.81
N ALA A 87 -14.83 -1.71 5.49
CA ALA A 87 -14.43 -2.70 6.50
C ALA A 87 -15.10 -2.48 7.88
N GLY A 88 -16.03 -1.53 8.01
CA GLY A 88 -16.75 -1.24 9.26
C GLY A 88 -15.95 -0.43 10.29
N VAL A 89 -14.80 0.15 9.90
CA VAL A 89 -14.02 1.01 10.78
C VAL A 89 -14.66 2.41 10.85
N PRO A 90 -14.77 3.03 12.04
CA PRO A 90 -15.43 4.33 12.21
C PRO A 90 -14.91 5.44 11.29
N LEU A 91 -15.80 6.35 10.88
CA LEU A 91 -15.51 7.48 9.98
C LEU A 91 -14.48 8.47 10.52
N SER A 92 -14.19 8.43 11.82
CA SER A 92 -13.09 9.20 12.44
C SER A 92 -11.71 8.77 11.94
N TYR A 93 -11.60 7.59 11.34
CA TYR A 93 -10.39 7.10 10.69
C TYR A 93 -10.42 7.38 9.17
N GLY A 94 -9.30 7.87 8.65
CA GLY A 94 -9.09 8.17 7.24
C GLY A 94 -7.70 7.76 6.79
N ALA A 95 -7.29 8.18 5.59
CA ALA A 95 -6.04 7.71 4.98
C ALA A 95 -4.80 7.91 5.86
N HIS A 96 -4.73 9.03 6.57
CA HIS A 96 -3.61 9.39 7.46
C HIS A 96 -3.62 8.64 8.79
N SER A 97 -4.75 8.05 9.19
CA SER A 97 -4.90 7.29 10.43
C SER A 97 -5.10 5.79 10.19
N SER A 98 -4.91 5.33 8.95
CA SER A 98 -4.92 3.91 8.55
C SER A 98 -4.05 3.03 9.45
N ARG A 99 -2.81 3.46 9.74
CA ARG A 99 -1.90 2.76 10.66
C ARG A 99 -2.48 2.65 12.06
N SER A 100 -2.97 3.76 12.62
CA SER A 100 -3.55 3.78 13.98
C SER A 100 -4.83 2.95 14.05
N ALA A 101 -5.68 3.04 13.03
CA ALA A 101 -6.90 2.27 12.89
C ALA A 101 -6.62 0.76 12.87
N ALA A 102 -5.63 0.32 12.08
CA ALA A 102 -5.23 -1.08 12.02
C ALA A 102 -4.79 -1.62 13.38
N THR A 103 -3.96 -0.86 14.12
CA THR A 103 -3.55 -1.26 15.49
C THR A 103 -4.74 -1.35 16.44
N THR A 104 -5.65 -0.38 16.40
CA THR A 104 -6.86 -0.39 17.23
C THR A 104 -7.77 -1.57 16.88
N ALA A 105 -8.04 -1.80 15.59
CA ALA A 105 -8.85 -2.92 15.12
C ALA A 105 -8.21 -4.28 15.47
N ALA A 106 -6.89 -4.40 15.36
CA ALA A 106 -6.16 -5.62 15.76
C ALA A 106 -6.34 -5.92 17.25
N LYS A 107 -6.30 -4.90 18.13
CA LYS A 107 -6.58 -5.06 19.56
C LYS A 107 -7.99 -5.58 19.84
N PHE A 108 -8.99 -5.08 19.11
CA PHE A 108 -10.36 -5.60 19.22
C PHE A 108 -10.46 -7.05 18.73
N CYS A 109 -9.76 -7.41 17.66
CA CYS A 109 -9.73 -8.77 17.13
C CYS A 109 -9.05 -9.77 18.10
N THR A 110 -8.02 -9.34 18.83
CA THR A 110 -7.35 -10.18 19.86
C THR A 110 -8.23 -10.52 21.07
N HIS A 111 -9.38 -9.87 21.26
CA HIS A 111 -10.34 -10.20 22.33
C HIS A 111 -11.51 -11.08 21.88
N MET A 112 -11.65 -11.35 20.58
CA MET A 112 -12.67 -12.28 20.04
C MET A 112 -12.09 -13.65 19.66
N TYR A 113 -10.86 -13.95 20.08
CA TYR A 113 -10.23 -15.25 19.91
C TYR A 113 -9.55 -15.70 21.21
N ILE A 114 -10.37 -15.87 22.25
CA ILE A 114 -10.18 -16.83 23.35
C ILE A 114 -11.56 -17.35 23.74
#